data_AF-A0A7V6T287-F1
#
_entry.id   AF-A0A7V6T287-F1
#
_cell.length_a   1.000
_cell.length_b   1.000
_cell.length_c   1.000
_cell.angle_alpha   90.00
_cell.angle_beta   90.00
_cell.angle_gamma   90.00
#
_symmetry.space_group_name_H-M   'P 1'
#
loop_
_entity.id
_entity.type
_entity.pdbx_description
1 polymer ?
#
loop_
_entity_poly.entity_id
_entity_poly.type
_entity_poly.pdbx_seq_one_letter_code
_entity_poly.pdbx_strand_id
1 'polypeptide(L)' 'MSILDGKKVIVIGDRDGIPGPAIALCAESAGAEVIFSS' A
#
# COMPACT_ATOMS: atom_id res chain seq x y z
N MET A 1 2.40 11.68 -12.54
CA MET A 1 3.05 10.57 -11.82
C MET A 1 2.64 10.68 -10.36
N SER A 2 2.06 9.63 -9.82
CA SER A 2 1.65 9.57 -8.41
C SER A 2 2.87 9.58 -7.50
N ILE A 3 2.74 10.09 -6.27
CA ILE A 3 3.85 10.19 -5.31
C ILE A 3 4.44 8.83 -4.88
N LEU A 4 3.70 7.75 -5.16
CA LEU A 4 3.99 6.37 -4.78
C LEU A 4 4.66 5.57 -5.90
N ASP A 5 4.72 6.12 -7.12
CA ASP A 5 5.25 5.44 -8.31
C ASP A 5 6.72 5.03 -8.12
N GLY A 6 7.01 3.74 -8.24
CA GLY A 6 8.34 3.14 -8.06
C GLY A 6 8.86 3.10 -6.63
N LYS A 7 8.03 3.41 -5.62
CA LYS A 7 8.42 3.33 -4.21
C LYS A 7 8.05 2.00 -3.59
N LYS A 8 8.92 1.51 -2.70
CA LYS A 8 8.64 0.34 -1.87
C LYS A 8 7.77 0.73 -0.68
N VAL A 9 6.69 -0.01 -0.46
CA VAL A 9 5.69 0.26 0.58
C VAL A 9 5.53 -0.97 1.48
N ILE A 10 5.44 -0.73 2.78
CA ILE A 10 5.15 -1.73 3.81
C ILE A 10 3.83 -1.31 4.45
N VAL A 11 2.86 -2.23 4.48
CA VAL A 11 1.59 -2.03 5.16
C VAL A 11 1.54 -2.92 6.40
N ILE A 12 1.22 -2.35 7.56
CA ILE A 12 1.19 -3.07 8.83
C ILE A 12 -0.14 -2.76 9.52
N GLY A 13 -0.97 -3.79 9.66
CA GLY A 13 -2.25 -3.69 10.34
C GLY A 13 -3.30 -2.93 9.54
N ASP A 14 -4.34 -2.51 10.24
CA ASP A 14 -5.41 -1.70 9.68
C ASP A 14 -5.20 -0.21 9.94
N ARG A 15 -5.72 0.62 9.05
CA ARG A 15 -5.82 2.06 9.26
C ARG A 15 -7.28 2.45 9.26
N ASP A 16 -7.78 3.00 10.37
CA ASP A 16 -9.16 3.46 10.49
C ASP A 16 -10.18 2.35 10.12
N GLY A 17 -9.89 1.09 10.49
CA GLY A 17 -10.72 -0.08 10.15
C GLY A 17 -10.55 -0.61 8.72
N ILE A 18 -9.67 -0.01 7.91
CA ILE A 18 -9.34 -0.45 6.57
C ILE A 18 -8.26 -1.53 6.68
N PRO A 19 -8.54 -2.77 6.26
CA PRO A 19 -7.58 -3.87 6.38
C PRO A 19 -6.34 -3.60 5.51
N GLY A 20 -5.16 -3.97 6.01
CA GLY A 20 -3.88 -3.80 5.32
C GLY A 20 -3.88 -4.23 3.83
N PRO A 21 -4.51 -5.37 3.46
CA PRO A 21 -4.66 -5.77 2.06
C PRO A 21 -5.37 -4.75 1.16
N ALA A 22 -6.37 -4.02 1.68
CA ALA A 22 -7.06 -2.98 0.92
C ALA A 22 -6.17 -1.75 0.68
N ILE A 23 -5.37 -1.38 1.69
CA ILE A 23 -4.40 -0.28 1.58
C ILE A 23 -3.28 -0.65 0.59
N ALA A 24 -2.83 -1.91 0.61
CA ALA A 24 -1.87 -2.44 -0.34
C ALA A 24 -2.36 -2.28 -1.79
N LEU A 25 -3.59 -2.71 -2.09
CA LEU A 25 -4.19 -2.56 -3.42
C LEU A 25 -4.24 -1.10 -3.91
N CYS A 26 -4.56 -0.17 -3.01
CA CYS A 26 -4.54 1.26 -3.32
C CYS A 26 -3.12 1.76 -3.63
N ALA A 27 -2.12 1.30 -2.87
CA ALA A 27 -0.72 1.66 -3.09
C ALA A 27 -0.21 1.11 -4.43
N GLU A 28 -0.52 -0.15 -4.76
CA GLU A 28 -0.17 -0.78 -6.04
C GLU A 28 -0.82 -0.06 -7.22
N SER A 29 -2.10 0.30 -7.10
CA SER A 29 -2.82 1.08 -8.12
C SER A 29 -2.21 2.49 -8.32
N ALA A 30 -1.52 3.01 -7.30
CA ALA A 30 -0.78 4.27 -7.37
C ALA A 30 0.67 4.11 -7.86
N GLY A 31 1.09 2.90 -8.25
CA GLY A 31 2.42 2.60 -8.79
C GLY A 31 3.47 2.20 -7.75
N ALA A 32 3.09 2.00 -6.48
CA ALA A 32 4.01 1.50 -5.47
C ALA A 32 4.20 -0.02 -5.55
N GLU A 33 5.38 -0.47 -5.10
CA GLU A 33 5.73 -1.87 -4.93
C GLU A 33 5.50 -2.26 -3.46
N VAL A 34 4.41 -2.98 -3.18
CA VAL A 34 4.11 -3.43 -1.81
C VAL A 34 4.93 -4.68 -1.50
N ILE A 35 5.87 -4.55 -0.55
CA ILE A 35 6.79 -5.64 -0.18
C ILE A 35 6.33 -6.44 1.05
N PHE A 36 5.34 -5.94 1.79
CA PHE A 36 4.74 -6.61 2.94
C PHE A 36 3.37 -6.02 3.28
N SER A 37 2.41 -6.87 3.63
CA SER A 37 1.07 -6.49 4.12
C SER A 37 0.62 -7.50 5.18
N SER A 38 0.19 -7.01 6.35
CA SER A 38 -0.32 -7.82 7.47
C SER A 38 -1.55 -7.18 8.10
#